data_AF-A0A961HVP8-F1
#
_entry.id   AF-A0A961HVP8-F1
#
_cell.length_a   1.000
_cell.length_b   1.000
_cell.length_c   1.000
_cell.angle_alpha   90.00
_cell.angle_beta   90.00
_cell.angle_gamma   90.00
#
_symmetry.space_group_name_H-M   'P 1'
#
loop_
_entity.id
_entity.type
_entity.pdbx_description
1 polymer ?
#
loop_
_entity_poly.entity_id
_entity_poly.type
_entity_poly.pdbx_seq_one_letter_code
_entity_poly.pdbx_strand_id
1 'polypeptide(L)'
;MSEQPEIVPIGTLPPVGVVPKKMHAQVIRKNRYGDPKTAFQVEQIPIPEPAPDEVLVAVMAAGVNYNNVWAALGYPVDVIAARNKKGEPEDFHIGGSDASGIVYKVGSDVTTLKVGDEVVIHCGIWDRNDPWVKAGKDPMFAPSQVIWGYETNWGSFAQFTKVQAHQCLPRPQHMTWEESAAYMLVGATAYRMLQHW
;
A
#
# COMPACT_ATOMS: atom_id res chain seq x y z
N MET A 1 19.17 -18.95 -15.65
CA MET A 1 18.24 -17.99 -15.02
C MET A 1 17.18 -18.82 -14.34
N SER A 2 17.01 -18.71 -13.02
CA SER A 2 15.92 -19.41 -12.33
C SER A 2 14.59 -18.89 -12.87
N GLU A 3 13.69 -19.80 -13.22
CA GLU A 3 12.37 -19.46 -13.72
C GLU A 3 11.60 -18.62 -12.70
N GLN A 4 10.93 -17.55 -13.14
CA GLN A 4 10.14 -16.69 -12.28
C GLN A 4 8.97 -17.51 -11.69
N PRO A 5 8.81 -17.59 -10.35
CA PRO A 5 7.72 -18.34 -9.74
C PRO A 5 6.35 -17.82 -10.20
N GLU A 6 5.37 -18.69 -10.44
CA GLU A 6 4.00 -18.26 -10.75
C GLU A 6 3.36 -17.61 -9.51
N ILE A 7 3.44 -18.25 -8.35
CA ILE A 7 2.89 -17.80 -7.07
C ILE A 7 3.57 -18.54 -5.91
N VAL A 8 3.54 -17.99 -4.71
CA VAL A 8 4.02 -18.66 -3.48
C VAL A 8 2.89 -18.81 -2.44
N PRO A 9 2.90 -19.86 -1.60
CA PRO A 9 1.93 -20.02 -0.52
C PRO A 9 1.90 -18.84 0.45
N ILE A 10 0.73 -18.57 1.05
CA ILE A 10 0.60 -17.62 2.15
C ILE A 10 1.48 -18.07 3.32
N GLY A 11 2.17 -17.12 3.95
CA GLY A 11 3.14 -17.39 5.03
C GLY A 11 4.53 -17.78 4.54
N THR A 12 4.77 -17.77 3.23
CA THR A 12 6.10 -17.97 2.64
C THR A 12 6.48 -16.79 1.76
N LEU A 13 7.79 -16.59 1.59
CA LEU A 13 8.36 -15.61 0.67
C LEU A 13 9.38 -16.28 -0.26
N PRO A 14 9.45 -15.88 -1.54
CA PRO A 14 10.55 -16.28 -2.41
C PRO A 14 11.85 -15.61 -1.93
N PRO A 15 13.02 -15.98 -2.50
CA PRO A 15 14.26 -15.28 -2.22
C PRO A 15 14.10 -13.76 -2.42
N VAL A 16 14.72 -12.95 -1.56
CA VAL A 16 14.62 -11.49 -1.64
C VAL A 16 15.04 -11.00 -3.03
N GLY A 17 14.18 -10.17 -3.64
CA GLY A 17 14.37 -9.67 -5.01
C GLY A 17 13.75 -10.55 -6.11
N VAL A 18 13.29 -11.75 -5.79
CA VAL A 18 12.57 -12.62 -6.74
C VAL A 18 11.08 -12.34 -6.61
N VAL A 19 10.50 -11.71 -7.63
CA VAL A 19 9.07 -11.34 -7.65
C VAL A 19 8.27 -12.40 -8.42
N PRO A 20 7.29 -13.09 -7.79
CA PRO A 20 6.40 -14.01 -8.49
C PRO A 20 5.53 -13.31 -9.55
N LYS A 21 4.83 -14.05 -10.41
CA LYS A 21 3.89 -13.45 -11.37
C LYS A 21 2.57 -13.03 -10.70
N LYS A 22 2.13 -13.77 -9.68
CA LYS A 22 0.90 -13.55 -8.93
C LYS A 22 1.13 -13.61 -7.43
N MET A 23 0.18 -13.06 -6.68
CA MET A 23 0.12 -13.08 -5.23
C MET A 23 -1.31 -13.38 -4.75
N HIS A 24 -1.43 -13.82 -3.51
CA HIS A 24 -2.70 -13.81 -2.79
C HIS A 24 -2.97 -12.41 -2.22
N ALA A 25 -4.21 -11.96 -2.32
CA ALA A 25 -4.68 -10.70 -1.75
C ALA A 25 -6.11 -10.83 -1.20
N GLN A 26 -6.44 -10.02 -0.19
CA GLN A 26 -7.81 -9.80 0.26
C GLN A 26 -8.46 -8.75 -0.65
N VAL A 27 -9.44 -9.18 -1.42
CA VAL A 27 -10.00 -8.39 -2.53
C VAL A 27 -11.47 -8.07 -2.31
N ILE A 28 -11.81 -6.79 -2.44
CA ILE A 28 -13.18 -6.28 -2.52
C ILE A 28 -13.57 -6.12 -4.00
N ARG A 29 -14.81 -6.48 -4.34
CA ARG A 29 -15.42 -6.22 -5.66
C ARG A 29 -16.79 -5.58 -5.47
N LYS A 30 -17.24 -4.79 -6.44
CA LYS A 30 -18.52 -4.04 -6.37
C LYS A 30 -19.73 -4.92 -6.06
N ASN A 31 -19.78 -6.13 -6.63
CA ASN A 31 -20.86 -7.09 -6.42
C ASN A 31 -20.87 -7.73 -5.02
N ARG A 32 -19.87 -7.45 -4.18
CA ARG A 32 -19.75 -7.95 -2.80
C ARG A 32 -19.67 -6.82 -1.77
N TYR A 33 -19.96 -5.57 -2.15
CA TYR A 33 -20.02 -4.49 -1.16
C TYR A 33 -21.01 -4.82 -0.04
N GLY A 34 -20.65 -4.50 1.19
CA GLY A 34 -21.45 -4.79 2.37
C GLY A 34 -20.60 -5.10 3.60
N ASP A 35 -21.03 -6.10 4.38
CA ASP A 35 -20.34 -6.53 5.61
C ASP A 35 -18.88 -6.90 5.30
N PRO A 36 -17.88 -6.31 5.99
CA PRO A 36 -16.48 -6.65 5.80
C PRO A 36 -16.17 -8.15 5.86
N LYS A 37 -16.93 -8.94 6.63
CA LYS A 37 -16.74 -10.40 6.71
C LYS A 37 -16.98 -11.13 5.39
N THR A 38 -17.79 -10.57 4.50
CA THR A 38 -18.13 -11.18 3.20
C THR A 38 -17.58 -10.40 2.02
N ALA A 39 -17.35 -9.09 2.18
CA ALA A 39 -16.82 -8.22 1.14
C ALA A 39 -15.39 -8.56 0.72
N PHE A 40 -14.52 -8.86 1.70
CA PHE A 40 -13.15 -9.31 1.46
C PHE A 40 -13.13 -10.82 1.14
N GLN A 41 -12.50 -11.18 0.03
CA GLN A 41 -12.26 -12.57 -0.35
C GLN A 41 -10.81 -12.74 -0.80
N VAL A 42 -10.20 -13.89 -0.47
CA VAL A 42 -8.84 -14.19 -0.94
C VAL A 42 -8.90 -14.53 -2.42
N GLU A 43 -8.16 -13.78 -3.23
CA GLU A 43 -8.01 -14.01 -4.67
C GLU A 43 -6.53 -14.04 -5.07
N GLN A 44 -6.23 -14.67 -6.21
CA GLN A 44 -4.90 -14.62 -6.83
C GLN A 44 -4.85 -13.49 -7.85
N ILE A 45 -4.00 -12.49 -7.60
CA ILE A 45 -3.90 -11.26 -8.39
C ILE A 45 -2.51 -11.16 -9.00
N PRO A 46 -2.35 -10.74 -10.27
CA PRO A 46 -1.05 -10.41 -10.83
C PRO A 46 -0.32 -9.37 -9.98
N ILE A 47 0.96 -9.58 -9.71
CA ILE A 47 1.76 -8.59 -8.97
C ILE A 47 1.96 -7.37 -9.87
N PRO A 48 1.63 -6.16 -9.41
CA PRO A 48 1.78 -4.97 -10.23
C PRO A 48 3.27 -4.60 -10.34
N GLU A 49 3.65 -4.03 -11.48
CA GLU A 49 4.97 -3.43 -11.66
C GLU A 49 5.01 -2.06 -10.95
N PRO A 50 6.03 -1.76 -10.11
CA PRO A 50 6.19 -0.43 -9.54
C PRO A 50 6.57 0.58 -10.63
N ALA A 51 5.99 1.78 -10.56
CA ALA A 51 6.41 2.92 -11.35
C ALA A 51 7.87 3.35 -11.04
N PRO A 52 8.49 4.24 -11.85
CA PRO A 52 9.87 4.68 -11.64
C PRO A 52 10.19 5.20 -10.23
N ASP A 53 9.24 5.88 -9.57
CA ASP A 53 9.38 6.42 -8.21
C ASP A 53 8.75 5.54 -7.12
N GLU A 54 8.26 4.35 -7.48
CA GLU A 54 7.64 3.40 -6.56
C GLU A 54 8.61 2.25 -6.19
N VAL A 55 8.28 1.57 -5.11
CA VAL A 55 8.89 0.31 -4.70
C VAL A 55 7.81 -0.76 -4.54
N LEU A 56 8.19 -2.01 -4.77
CA LEU A 56 7.39 -3.17 -4.45
C LEU A 56 7.86 -3.74 -3.12
N VAL A 57 6.95 -3.91 -2.17
CA VAL A 57 7.23 -4.38 -0.81
C VAL A 57 6.52 -5.72 -0.61
N ALA A 58 7.26 -6.74 -0.16
CA ALA A 58 6.66 -7.95 0.40
C ALA A 58 6.12 -7.62 1.80
N VAL A 59 4.81 -7.75 1.97
CA VAL A 59 4.14 -7.38 3.22
C VAL A 59 4.34 -8.50 4.24
N MET A 60 4.96 -8.17 5.36
CA MET A 60 5.13 -9.08 6.49
C MET A 60 3.93 -9.01 7.43
N ALA A 61 3.44 -7.80 7.67
CA ALA A 61 2.20 -7.55 8.39
C ALA A 61 1.52 -6.27 7.89
N ALA A 62 0.20 -6.19 8.08
CA ALA A 62 -0.62 -5.04 7.70
C ALA A 62 -1.48 -4.58 8.88
N GLY A 63 -1.62 -3.27 9.04
CA GLY A 63 -2.48 -2.67 10.06
C GLY A 63 -3.94 -2.59 9.61
N VAL A 64 -4.87 -2.81 10.54
CA VAL A 64 -6.30 -2.68 10.29
C VAL A 64 -6.74 -1.25 10.58
N ASN A 65 -7.41 -0.62 9.61
CA ASN A 65 -7.89 0.75 9.71
C ASN A 65 -9.37 0.87 9.29
N TYR A 66 -10.08 1.84 9.88
CA TYR A 66 -11.52 2.09 9.65
C TYR A 66 -11.85 2.37 8.18
N ASN A 67 -10.92 2.96 7.43
CA ASN A 67 -11.11 3.24 6.00
C ASN A 67 -11.40 1.98 5.16
N ASN A 68 -10.92 0.82 5.60
CA ASN A 68 -11.19 -0.45 4.94
C ASN A 68 -12.61 -0.96 5.19
N VAL A 69 -13.25 -0.54 6.29
CA VAL A 69 -14.68 -0.77 6.52
C VAL A 69 -15.49 0.05 5.51
N TRP A 70 -15.14 1.33 5.28
CA TRP A 70 -15.79 2.15 4.25
C TRP A 70 -15.58 1.60 2.84
N ALA A 71 -14.37 1.12 2.53
CA ALA A 71 -14.07 0.47 1.25
C ALA A 71 -14.91 -0.80 1.04
N ALA A 72 -15.06 -1.64 2.08
CA ALA A 72 -15.89 -2.83 2.04
C ALA A 72 -17.39 -2.50 1.85
N LEU A 73 -17.87 -1.46 2.53
CA LEU A 73 -19.26 -1.00 2.42
C LEU A 73 -19.57 -0.34 1.07
N GLY A 74 -18.56 0.21 0.39
CA GLY A 74 -18.77 1.10 -0.77
C GLY A 74 -19.42 2.44 -0.38
N TYR A 75 -19.35 2.82 0.90
CA TYR A 75 -19.97 4.01 1.47
C TYR A 75 -19.01 4.67 2.47
N PRO A 76 -18.86 6.02 2.48
CA PRO A 76 -19.63 7.00 1.71
C PRO A 76 -19.24 7.12 0.23
N VAL A 77 -18.17 6.45 -0.19
CA VAL A 77 -17.64 6.51 -1.54
C VAL A 77 -17.47 5.09 -2.09
N ASP A 78 -17.94 4.85 -3.31
CA ASP A 78 -17.56 3.70 -4.11
C ASP A 78 -16.10 3.90 -4.58
N VAL A 79 -15.14 3.41 -3.80
CA VAL A 79 -13.70 3.59 -4.06
C VAL A 79 -13.29 3.02 -5.41
N ILE A 80 -13.92 1.92 -5.86
CA ILE A 80 -13.67 1.31 -7.18
C ILE A 80 -14.09 2.26 -8.28
N ALA A 81 -15.34 2.74 -8.26
CA ALA A 81 -15.81 3.69 -9.26
C ALA A 81 -15.05 5.03 -9.22
N ALA A 82 -14.70 5.52 -8.03
CA ALA A 82 -13.97 6.75 -7.86
C ALA A 82 -12.57 6.70 -8.50
N ARG A 83 -11.80 5.64 -8.27
CA ARG A 83 -10.48 5.48 -8.88
C ARG A 83 -10.54 5.12 -10.38
N ASN A 84 -11.56 4.38 -10.83
CA ASN A 84 -11.74 4.11 -12.26
C ASN A 84 -11.89 5.42 -13.05
N LYS A 85 -12.59 6.42 -12.50
CA LYS A 85 -12.69 7.76 -13.10
C LYS A 85 -11.35 8.51 -13.16
N LYS A 86 -10.38 8.13 -12.31
CA LYS A 86 -9.02 8.67 -12.27
C LYS A 86 -8.01 7.84 -13.08
N GLY A 87 -8.46 6.79 -13.78
CA GLY A 87 -7.63 6.01 -14.70
C GLY A 87 -7.03 4.72 -14.13
N GLU A 88 -7.38 4.31 -12.91
CA GLU A 88 -7.07 2.96 -12.38
C GLU A 88 -8.16 1.97 -12.82
N PRO A 89 -7.95 1.11 -13.83
CA PRO A 89 -9.03 0.37 -14.49
C PRO A 89 -9.49 -0.88 -13.74
N GLU A 90 -8.82 -1.27 -12.65
CA GLU A 90 -9.09 -2.51 -11.93
C GLU A 90 -10.51 -2.52 -11.36
N ASP A 91 -11.23 -3.61 -11.62
CA ASP A 91 -12.59 -3.86 -11.14
C ASP A 91 -12.64 -4.38 -9.68
N PHE A 92 -11.50 -4.35 -9.00
CA PHE A 92 -11.28 -4.89 -7.67
C PHE A 92 -10.43 -3.94 -6.81
N HIS A 93 -10.65 -3.92 -5.50
CA HIS A 93 -9.88 -3.11 -4.54
C HIS A 93 -9.11 -4.01 -3.57
N ILE A 94 -7.80 -3.79 -3.47
CA ILE A 94 -6.96 -4.31 -2.39
C ILE A 94 -6.77 -3.17 -1.39
N GLY A 95 -7.35 -3.33 -0.20
CA GLY A 95 -7.26 -2.35 0.88
C GLY A 95 -5.98 -2.45 1.70
N GLY A 96 -5.93 -1.72 2.81
CA GLY A 96 -4.82 -1.71 3.77
C GLY A 96 -3.93 -0.49 3.63
N SER A 97 -3.88 0.33 4.67
CA SER A 97 -3.21 1.66 4.69
C SER A 97 -2.07 1.75 5.71
N ASP A 98 -1.64 0.60 6.23
CA ASP A 98 -0.46 0.45 7.07
C ASP A 98 0.21 -0.87 6.71
N ALA A 99 1.54 -0.88 6.69
CA ALA A 99 2.31 -2.12 6.54
C ALA A 99 3.69 -2.03 7.15
N SER A 100 4.21 -3.20 7.49
CA SER A 100 5.64 -3.45 7.61
C SER A 100 6.04 -4.53 6.62
N GLY A 101 7.23 -4.42 6.04
CA GLY A 101 7.64 -5.32 4.98
C GLY A 101 9.08 -5.17 4.55
N ILE A 102 9.41 -5.89 3.49
CA ILE A 102 10.76 -5.92 2.91
C ILE A 102 10.66 -5.42 1.47
N VAL A 103 11.57 -4.54 1.06
CA VAL A 103 11.62 -4.06 -0.33
C VAL A 103 12.09 -5.19 -1.26
N TYR A 104 11.30 -5.53 -2.27
CA TYR A 104 11.59 -6.59 -3.25
C TYR A 104 11.95 -6.07 -4.63
N LYS A 105 11.49 -4.86 -4.98
CA LYS A 105 11.84 -4.21 -6.25
C LYS A 105 11.79 -2.70 -6.07
N VAL A 106 12.68 -2.00 -6.77
CA VAL A 106 12.73 -0.53 -6.77
C VAL A 106 12.57 -0.02 -8.19
N GLY A 107 11.81 1.05 -8.36
CA GLY A 107 11.72 1.77 -9.63
C GLY A 107 13.04 2.47 -10.00
N SER A 108 13.17 2.87 -11.26
CA SER A 108 14.41 3.43 -11.81
C SER A 108 14.85 4.75 -11.18
N ASP A 109 13.92 5.49 -10.60
CA ASP A 109 14.14 6.83 -10.05
C ASP A 109 14.31 6.80 -8.52
N VAL A 110 14.18 5.62 -7.91
CA VAL A 110 14.35 5.42 -6.47
C VAL A 110 15.84 5.39 -6.12
N THR A 111 16.27 6.32 -5.27
CA THR A 111 17.68 6.46 -4.84
C THR A 111 17.87 6.28 -3.33
N THR A 112 16.78 6.25 -2.56
CA THR A 112 16.79 6.23 -1.09
C THR A 112 16.61 4.84 -0.49
N LEU A 113 16.20 3.85 -1.28
CA LEU A 113 15.88 2.49 -0.85
C LEU A 113 16.58 1.47 -1.77
N LYS A 114 16.83 0.29 -1.23
CA LYS A 114 17.34 -0.86 -1.99
C LYS A 114 16.56 -2.12 -1.65
N VAL A 115 16.62 -3.09 -2.55
CA VAL A 115 16.09 -4.45 -2.33
C VAL A 115 16.70 -5.03 -1.04
N GLY A 116 15.84 -5.56 -0.17
CA GLY A 116 16.19 -6.11 1.14
C GLY A 116 16.01 -5.14 2.31
N ASP A 117 15.75 -3.86 2.08
CA ASP A 117 15.46 -2.92 3.17
C ASP A 117 14.16 -3.30 3.90
N GLU A 118 14.19 -3.30 5.23
CA GLU A 118 13.01 -3.47 6.07
C GLU A 118 12.35 -2.12 6.34
N VAL A 119 11.06 -2.01 6.00
CA VAL A 119 10.34 -0.74 6.00
C VAL A 119 9.02 -0.82 6.76
N VAL A 120 8.59 0.32 7.28
CA VAL A 120 7.19 0.63 7.61
C VAL A 120 6.67 1.66 6.61
N ILE A 121 5.37 1.67 6.35
CA ILE A 121 4.77 2.45 5.27
C ILE A 121 3.78 3.47 5.83
N HIS A 122 3.93 4.74 5.48
CA HIS A 122 2.88 5.75 5.69
C HIS A 122 1.92 5.83 4.50
N CYS A 123 0.66 6.22 4.75
CA CYS A 123 -0.38 6.16 3.72
C CYS A 123 -0.48 7.38 2.79
N GLY A 124 0.22 8.49 3.07
CA GLY A 124 0.17 9.66 2.20
C GLY A 124 0.82 9.42 0.84
N ILE A 125 0.06 9.61 -0.23
CA ILE A 125 0.54 9.68 -1.62
C ILE A 125 0.40 11.13 -2.10
N TRP A 126 1.32 11.60 -2.92
CA TRP A 126 1.21 12.86 -3.63
C TRP A 126 2.09 12.87 -4.90
N ASP A 127 1.74 13.72 -5.87
CA ASP A 127 2.58 13.91 -7.04
C ASP A 127 3.73 14.86 -6.69
N ARG A 128 4.98 14.38 -6.82
CA ARG A 128 6.20 15.19 -6.66
C ARG A 128 6.26 16.37 -7.63
N ASN A 129 5.48 16.34 -8.71
CA ASN A 129 5.37 17.40 -9.70
C ASN A 129 4.24 18.39 -9.46
N ASP A 130 3.38 18.16 -8.46
CA ASP A 130 2.33 19.09 -8.06
C ASP A 130 2.94 20.47 -7.75
N PRO A 131 2.41 21.58 -8.31
CA PRO A 131 2.92 22.92 -8.03
C PRO A 131 2.97 23.28 -6.54
N TRP A 132 2.06 22.74 -5.71
CA TRP A 132 2.07 22.94 -4.27
C TRP A 132 3.28 22.28 -3.62
N VAL A 133 3.55 21.02 -3.99
CA VAL A 133 4.71 20.25 -3.51
C VAL A 133 6.02 20.88 -4.00
N LYS A 134 6.10 21.26 -5.28
CA LYS A 134 7.27 21.93 -5.86
C LYS A 134 7.58 23.28 -5.22
N ALA A 135 6.56 23.96 -4.70
CA ALA A 135 6.74 25.20 -3.95
C ALA A 135 7.30 24.98 -2.53
N GLY A 136 7.61 23.74 -2.14
CA GLY A 136 8.15 23.40 -0.82
C GLY A 136 7.11 23.46 0.30
N LYS A 137 5.81 23.45 -0.05
CA LYS A 137 4.72 23.44 0.92
C LYS A 137 4.44 22.02 1.39
N ASP A 138 3.78 21.91 2.54
CA ASP A 138 3.39 20.62 3.12
C ASP A 138 2.53 19.81 2.11
N PRO A 139 3.01 18.64 1.66
CA PRO A 139 2.30 17.79 0.70
C PRO A 139 0.93 17.29 1.20
N MET A 140 0.68 17.30 2.52
CA MET A 140 -0.62 16.92 3.07
C MET A 140 -1.77 17.85 2.61
N PHE A 141 -1.44 19.06 2.15
CA PHE A 141 -2.41 20.01 1.58
C PHE A 141 -2.36 20.08 0.05
N ALA A 142 -1.55 19.25 -0.60
CA ALA A 142 -1.44 19.26 -2.06
C ALA A 142 -2.74 18.75 -2.69
N PRO A 143 -3.22 19.36 -3.80
CA PRO A 143 -4.38 18.84 -4.53
C PRO A 143 -4.23 17.40 -5.05
N SER A 144 -3.00 16.94 -5.26
CA SER A 144 -2.68 15.55 -5.62
C SER A 144 -2.65 14.57 -4.44
N GLN A 145 -2.82 15.04 -3.20
CA GLN A 145 -2.74 14.18 -2.04
C GLN A 145 -3.91 13.18 -2.02
N VAL A 146 -3.59 11.90 -1.83
CA VAL A 146 -4.57 10.82 -1.61
C VAL A 146 -4.05 9.82 -0.58
N ILE A 147 -4.93 8.97 -0.05
CA ILE A 147 -4.61 7.93 0.93
C ILE A 147 -4.44 6.55 0.25
N TRP A 148 -3.22 6.03 0.31
CA TRP A 148 -2.86 4.69 -0.13
C TRP A 148 -3.71 3.60 0.53
N GLY A 149 -4.20 2.64 -0.27
CA GLY A 149 -5.01 1.51 0.20
C GLY A 149 -6.46 1.87 0.53
N TYR A 150 -6.86 3.13 0.38
CA TYR A 150 -8.26 3.56 0.43
C TYR A 150 -8.69 4.27 -0.85
N GLU A 151 -8.04 5.37 -1.20
CA GLU A 151 -8.33 6.13 -2.42
C GLU A 151 -7.57 5.60 -3.64
N THR A 152 -6.50 4.84 -3.41
CA THR A 152 -5.76 4.09 -4.43
C THR A 152 -5.94 2.60 -4.23
N ASN A 153 -5.72 1.81 -5.30
CA ASN A 153 -5.65 0.36 -5.20
C ASN A 153 -4.30 -0.12 -4.62
N TRP A 154 -4.08 -1.44 -4.63
CA TRP A 154 -2.82 -2.09 -4.30
C TRP A 154 -2.32 -1.85 -2.87
N GLY A 155 -3.24 -1.76 -1.91
CA GLY A 155 -2.94 -1.60 -0.49
C GLY A 155 -2.25 -2.83 0.14
N SER A 156 -2.08 -2.80 1.46
CA SER A 156 -1.28 -3.80 2.20
C SER A 156 -1.96 -5.12 2.51
N PHE A 157 -3.26 -5.30 2.22
CA PHE A 157 -3.93 -6.59 2.44
C PHE A 157 -3.62 -7.60 1.32
N ALA A 158 -2.34 -7.78 1.01
CA ALA A 158 -1.81 -8.66 -0.03
C ALA A 158 -0.39 -9.11 0.31
N GLN A 159 0.11 -10.18 -0.33
CA GLN A 159 1.52 -10.59 -0.11
C GLN A 159 2.52 -9.54 -0.60
N PHE A 160 2.16 -8.76 -1.62
CA PHE A 160 2.96 -7.65 -2.12
C PHE A 160 2.10 -6.39 -2.28
N THR A 161 2.69 -5.24 -2.01
CA THR A 161 2.10 -3.93 -2.25
C THR A 161 3.09 -3.04 -2.97
N LYS A 162 2.61 -2.05 -3.72
CA LYS A 162 3.45 -1.01 -4.29
C LYS A 162 3.12 0.34 -3.68
N VAL A 163 4.15 1.12 -3.43
CA VAL A 163 4.08 2.43 -2.78
C VAL A 163 5.13 3.36 -3.36
N GLN A 164 4.92 4.66 -3.30
CA GLN A 164 5.96 5.63 -3.63
C GLN A 164 7.13 5.50 -2.64
N ALA A 165 8.37 5.67 -3.10
CA ALA A 165 9.55 5.48 -2.26
C ALA A 165 9.57 6.36 -1.00
N HIS A 166 8.95 7.56 -1.05
CA HIS A 166 8.86 8.45 0.10
C HIS A 166 7.94 7.92 1.21
N GLN A 167 7.02 7.01 0.89
CA GLN A 167 6.13 6.38 1.87
C GLN A 167 6.87 5.44 2.83
N CYS A 168 8.05 4.95 2.44
CA CYS A 168 8.81 4.00 3.22
C CYS A 168 9.71 4.70 4.24
N LEU A 169 9.59 4.28 5.49
CA LEU A 169 10.47 4.65 6.60
C LEU A 169 11.17 3.39 7.13
N PRO A 170 12.38 3.48 7.71
CA PRO A 170 13.08 2.33 8.26
C PRO A 170 12.25 1.61 9.34
N ARG A 171 12.17 0.28 9.27
CA ARG A 171 11.48 -0.50 10.30
C ARG A 171 12.24 -0.45 11.63
N PRO A 172 11.57 -0.16 12.77
CA PRO A 172 12.17 -0.30 14.09
C PRO A 172 12.55 -1.76 14.37
N GLN A 173 13.86 -2.05 14.46
CA GLN A 173 14.37 -3.42 14.55
C GLN A 173 14.02 -4.14 15.86
N HIS A 174 13.64 -3.40 16.90
CA HIS A 174 13.25 -3.96 18.19
C HIS A 174 11.78 -4.39 18.25
N MET A 175 10.97 -4.05 17.23
CA MET A 175 9.56 -4.41 17.14
C MET A 175 9.38 -5.68 16.30
N THR A 176 8.30 -6.42 16.53
CA THR A 176 7.85 -7.45 15.58
C THR A 176 7.32 -6.81 14.29
N TRP A 177 7.01 -7.63 13.28
CA TRP A 177 6.39 -7.14 12.05
C TRP A 177 5.01 -6.55 12.32
N GLU A 178 4.20 -7.20 13.15
CA GLU A 178 2.85 -6.79 13.51
C GLU A 178 2.85 -5.48 14.29
N GLU A 179 3.73 -5.35 15.30
CA GLU A 179 3.93 -4.11 16.04
C GLU A 179 4.35 -2.97 15.10
N SER A 180 5.27 -3.25 14.18
CA SER A 180 5.74 -2.28 13.19
C SER A 180 4.65 -1.85 12.20
N ALA A 181 3.67 -2.71 11.92
CA ALA A 181 2.59 -2.45 10.97
C ALA A 181 1.35 -1.79 11.62
N ALA A 182 1.32 -1.58 12.93
CA ALA A 182 0.10 -1.22 13.65
C ALA A 182 -0.05 0.29 13.92
N TYR A 183 1.02 1.08 13.80
CA TYR A 183 1.03 2.43 14.38
C TYR A 183 1.07 3.57 13.37
N MET A 184 1.50 3.38 12.12
CA MET A 184 1.95 4.51 11.30
C MET A 184 0.81 5.47 10.98
N LEU A 185 -0.33 5.01 10.47
CA LEU A 185 -1.47 5.86 10.15
C LEU A 185 -1.98 6.61 11.39
N VAL A 186 -2.34 5.89 12.45
CA VAL A 186 -2.95 6.51 13.64
C VAL A 186 -1.93 7.32 14.44
N GLY A 187 -0.73 6.78 14.63
CA GLY A 187 0.35 7.40 15.38
C GLY A 187 0.85 8.68 14.73
N ALA A 188 1.09 8.68 13.40
CA ALA A 188 1.49 9.89 12.69
C ALA A 188 0.36 10.93 12.66
N THR A 189 -0.90 10.49 12.53
CA THR A 189 -2.07 11.39 12.61
C THR A 189 -2.14 12.07 13.98
N ALA A 190 -2.06 11.30 15.07
CA ALA A 190 -2.08 11.85 16.43
C ALA A 190 -0.88 12.75 16.70
N TYR A 191 0.32 12.38 16.23
CA TYR A 191 1.52 13.19 16.35
C TYR A 191 1.33 14.56 15.67
N ARG A 192 0.83 14.57 14.43
CA ARG A 192 0.53 15.82 13.71
C ARG A 192 -0.46 16.68 14.49
N MET A 193 -1.55 16.10 14.99
CA MET A 193 -2.56 16.83 15.77
C MET A 193 -1.99 17.51 17.02
N LEU A 194 -1.03 16.87 17.70
CA LEU A 194 -0.51 17.33 18.99
C LEU A 194 0.74 18.19 18.88
N GLN A 195 1.52 18.04 17.81
CA GLN A 195 2.86 18.64 17.69
C GLN A 195 2.99 19.63 16.54
N HIS A 196 2.02 19.72 15.63
CA HIS A 196 2.08 20.60 14.46
C HIS A 196 0.83 21.50 14.40
N TRP A 197 0.94 22.68 15.02
CA TRP A 197 -0.01 23.80 15.04
C TRP A 197 0.62 25.04 14.42
#